data_AF-A0AAN7PUP5-F1
#
_entry.id   AF-A0AAN7PUP5-F1
#
_cell.length_a   1.000
_cell.length_b   1.000
_cell.length_c   1.000
_cell.angle_alpha   90.00
_cell.angle_beta   90.00
_cell.angle_gamma   90.00
#
_symmetry.space_group_name_H-M   'P 1'
#
loop_
_entity.id
_entity.type
_entity.pdbx_description
1 polymer ?
#
loop_
_entity_poly.entity_id
_entity_poly.type
_entity_poly.pdbx_seq_one_letter_code
_entity_poly.pdbx_strand_id
1 'polypeptide(L)'
;MAIPRSILLHKSGKQLVQWPNMVLKGGTKVKVSGVTATQADIDISFQVKNQNFDSGHAHPQDLYTHMVASAKGAIGPFGIMALASENLEEYTSVFFRILKDHNNNHVVLMCSDQSSSSLDKSNDMANYGVILDIDPTKEKLSLRTLVS
;
A
#
# COMPACT_ATOMS: atom_id res chain seq x y z
N MET A 1 2.46 11.18 29.66
CA MET A 1 1.49 10.37 28.87
C MET A 1 2.27 9.55 27.87
N ALA A 2 2.21 8.23 27.99
CA ALA A 2 2.99 7.31 27.15
C ALA A 2 2.29 7.08 25.81
N ILE A 3 3.04 7.19 24.72
CA ILE A 3 2.60 6.91 23.35
C ILE A 3 2.67 5.39 23.14
N PRO A 4 1.60 4.71 22.69
CA PRO A 4 1.66 3.26 22.50
C PRO A 4 2.59 2.92 21.34
N ARG A 5 3.48 1.95 21.53
CA ARG A 5 4.34 1.35 20.51
C ARG A 5 4.03 -0.14 20.43
N SER A 6 3.80 -0.66 19.23
CA SER A 6 3.76 -2.11 19.00
C SER A 6 5.15 -2.56 18.59
N ILE A 7 5.68 -3.57 19.28
CA ILE A 7 7.00 -4.16 19.04
C ILE A 7 6.77 -5.55 18.48
N LEU A 8 7.27 -5.83 17.27
CA LEU A 8 7.38 -7.19 16.74
C LEU A 8 8.84 -7.48 16.39
N LEU A 9 9.32 -8.63 16.86
CA LEU A 9 10.71 -9.06 16.83
C LEU A 9 10.95 -9.96 15.60
N HIS A 10 11.90 -9.62 14.73
CA HIS A 10 12.41 -10.53 13.70
C HIS A 10 13.66 -11.28 14.21
N LYS A 11 13.82 -12.55 13.79
CA LYS A 11 14.85 -13.48 14.30
C LYS A 11 16.32 -13.12 13.95
N SER A 12 16.58 -12.05 13.19
CA SER A 12 17.93 -11.70 12.66
C SER A 12 18.64 -10.50 13.32
N GLY A 13 17.96 -9.68 14.13
CA GLY A 13 18.58 -8.71 15.05
C GLY A 13 19.43 -7.55 14.49
N LYS A 14 19.27 -7.06 13.24
CA LYS A 14 20.22 -6.04 12.71
C LYS A 14 19.77 -4.65 12.23
N GLN A 15 18.49 -4.31 12.02
CA GLN A 15 18.11 -2.89 12.05
C GLN A 15 16.59 -2.70 12.04
N LEU A 16 16.10 -1.79 12.88
CA LEU A 16 14.73 -1.29 12.84
C LEU A 16 14.79 0.18 12.45
N VAL A 17 14.13 0.55 11.35
CA VAL A 17 13.86 1.95 11.03
C VAL A 17 12.42 2.23 11.39
N GLN A 18 12.23 2.92 12.51
CA GLN A 18 10.91 3.41 12.91
C GLN A 18 10.68 4.79 12.31
N TRP A 19 9.48 4.99 11.79
CA TRP A 19 9.08 6.25 11.19
C TRP A 19 8.00 6.95 12.01
N PRO A 20 8.03 8.29 12.11
CA PRO A 20 7.04 9.02 12.87
C PRO A 20 5.67 8.93 12.19
N ASN A 21 4.60 8.97 13.00
CA ASN A 21 3.25 9.11 12.46
C ASN A 21 3.14 10.42 11.68
N MET A 22 2.74 10.34 10.42
CA MET A 22 2.54 11.50 9.57
C MET A 22 1.25 11.43 8.77
N VAL A 23 0.77 12.59 8.34
CA VAL A 23 -0.38 12.69 7.44
C VAL A 23 0.14 12.65 6.01
N LEU A 24 -0.26 11.63 5.26
CA LEU A 24 0.04 11.51 3.84
C LEU A 24 -0.99 12.29 3.03
N LYS A 25 -0.54 13.28 2.25
CA LYS A 25 -1.39 13.94 1.24
C LYS A 25 -1.37 13.10 -0.04
N GLY A 26 -2.47 13.10 -0.79
CA GLY A 26 -2.54 12.40 -2.08
C GLY A 26 -1.39 12.81 -3.01
N GLY A 27 -0.81 11.82 -3.69
CA GLY A 27 0.34 12.02 -4.59
C GLY A 27 1.70 12.22 -3.91
N THR A 28 1.75 12.26 -2.57
CA THR A 28 3.02 12.37 -1.85
C THR A 28 3.78 11.05 -1.90
N LYS A 29 5.06 11.12 -2.23
CA LYS A 29 6.00 10.00 -2.14
C LYS A 29 7.02 10.33 -1.06
N VAL A 30 7.33 9.37 -0.21
CA VAL A 30 8.22 9.60 0.91
C VAL A 30 9.31 8.54 0.97
N LYS A 31 10.56 8.96 0.77
CA LYS A 31 11.72 8.06 0.75
C LYS A 31 12.10 7.66 2.17
N VAL A 32 12.06 6.37 2.46
CA VAL A 32 12.61 5.80 3.69
C VAL A 32 14.11 5.53 3.47
N SER A 33 14.95 6.10 4.33
CA SER A 33 16.41 5.96 4.27
C SER A 33 16.92 5.15 5.46
N GLY A 34 18.14 4.61 5.36
CA GLY A 34 18.77 3.84 6.45
C GLY A 34 18.36 2.37 6.50
N VAL A 35 17.79 1.83 5.41
CA VAL A 35 17.51 0.40 5.21
C VAL A 35 18.18 -0.09 3.93
N THR A 36 18.58 -1.36 3.91
CA THR A 36 18.97 -2.02 2.66
C THR A 36 17.70 -2.35 1.87
N ALA A 37 17.37 -1.53 0.86
CA ALA A 37 16.09 -1.62 0.16
C ALA A 37 15.86 -2.96 -0.57
N THR A 38 16.92 -3.71 -0.88
CA THR A 38 16.84 -5.05 -1.47
C THR A 38 16.63 -6.16 -0.44
N GLN A 39 16.81 -5.87 0.86
CA GLN A 39 16.63 -6.84 1.94
C GLN A 39 16.07 -6.16 3.19
N ALA A 40 14.74 -6.17 3.32
CA ALA A 40 14.03 -5.47 4.38
C ALA A 40 12.74 -6.19 4.80
N ASP A 41 12.37 -6.03 6.08
CA ASP A 41 11.07 -6.42 6.62
C ASP A 41 10.34 -5.13 7.01
N ILE A 42 9.33 -4.77 6.21
CA ILE A 42 8.62 -3.50 6.34
C ILE A 42 7.25 -3.79 6.93
N ASP A 43 6.90 -3.14 8.04
CA ASP A 43 5.57 -3.19 8.66
C ASP A 43 5.04 -1.77 8.79
N ILE A 44 3.89 -1.49 8.16
CA ILE A 44 3.27 -0.16 8.12
C ILE A 44 1.76 -0.26 8.39
N SER A 45 1.21 0.71 9.12
CA SER A 45 -0.23 0.84 9.34
C SER A 45 -0.74 2.20 8.88
N PHE A 46 -1.85 2.18 8.15
CA PHE A 46 -2.57 3.36 7.69
C PHE A 46 -3.87 3.53 8.47
N GLN A 47 -4.19 4.78 8.82
CA GLN A 47 -5.46 5.13 9.43
C GLN A 47 -6.15 6.19 8.58
N VAL A 48 -7.38 5.89 8.16
CA VAL A 48 -8.21 6.78 7.37
C VAL A 48 -8.98 7.70 8.33
N LYS A 49 -8.70 9.00 8.30
CA LYS A 49 -9.23 9.95 9.31
C LYS A 49 -10.57 10.59 8.96
N ASN A 50 -11.02 10.54 7.71
CA ASN A 50 -12.30 11.11 7.30
C ASN A 50 -13.23 9.98 6.84
N GLN A 51 -14.47 9.98 7.30
CA GLN A 51 -15.46 8.96 6.91
C GLN A 51 -16.24 9.38 5.65
N ASN A 52 -16.15 10.66 5.26
CA ASN A 52 -16.86 11.24 4.13
C ASN A 52 -15.93 11.49 2.92
N PHE A 53 -15.04 10.55 2.62
CA PHE A 53 -14.29 10.62 1.38
C PHE A 53 -15.16 10.10 0.23
N ASP A 54 -15.25 10.88 -0.85
CA ASP A 54 -15.99 10.52 -2.05
C ASP A 54 -15.16 9.52 -2.88
N SER A 55 -15.24 8.24 -2.51
CA SER A 55 -14.69 7.16 -3.34
C SER A 55 -15.70 6.81 -4.44
N GLY A 56 -15.20 6.55 -5.64
CA GLY A 56 -16.03 6.03 -6.72
C GLY A 56 -16.64 4.67 -6.36
N HIS A 57 -17.75 4.37 -7.02
CA HIS A 57 -18.39 3.07 -6.92
C HIS A 57 -17.64 2.10 -7.82
N ALA A 58 -17.26 0.95 -7.28
CA ALA A 58 -16.69 -0.14 -8.05
C ALA A 58 -17.75 -1.23 -8.26
N HIS A 59 -17.99 -1.59 -9.51
CA HIS A 59 -18.64 -2.85 -9.79
C HIS A 59 -17.64 -4.00 -9.56
N PRO A 60 -18.09 -5.18 -9.09
CA PRO A 60 -17.21 -6.34 -8.91
C PRO A 60 -16.39 -6.69 -10.16
N GLN A 61 -16.91 -6.40 -11.35
CA GLN A 61 -16.27 -6.63 -12.64
C GLN A 61 -15.12 -5.64 -12.93
N ASP A 62 -15.15 -4.46 -12.32
CA ASP A 62 -14.17 -3.38 -12.54
C ASP A 62 -13.00 -3.42 -11.55
N LEU A 63 -13.02 -4.33 -10.58
CA LEU A 63 -11.99 -4.46 -9.55
C LEU A 63 -10.60 -4.66 -10.17
N TYR A 64 -10.51 -5.38 -11.29
CA TYR A 64 -9.26 -5.55 -12.02
C TYR A 64 -8.66 -4.22 -12.47
N THR A 65 -9.49 -3.29 -12.97
CA THR A 65 -9.06 -1.95 -13.39
C THR A 65 -8.48 -1.15 -12.23
N HIS A 66 -8.93 -1.42 -11.00
CA HIS A 66 -8.40 -0.77 -9.80
C HIS A 66 -7.12 -1.42 -9.26
N MET A 67 -6.65 -2.54 -9.82
CA MET A 67 -5.39 -3.16 -9.38
C MET A 67 -4.13 -2.42 -9.82
N VAL A 68 -4.26 -1.47 -10.76
CA VAL A 68 -3.14 -0.63 -11.21
C VAL A 68 -3.05 0.62 -10.35
N ALA A 69 -1.85 1.03 -9.95
CA ALA A 69 -1.60 2.21 -9.11
C ALA A 69 -2.09 3.53 -9.75
N SER A 70 -2.10 3.63 -11.08
CA SER A 70 -2.55 4.82 -11.80
C SER A 70 -4.08 4.96 -11.94
N ALA A 71 -4.86 3.94 -11.59
CA ALA A 71 -6.31 3.96 -11.75
C ALA A 71 -6.99 5.07 -10.91
N LYS A 72 -8.02 5.70 -11.47
CA LYS A 72 -8.82 6.77 -10.83
C LYS A 72 -10.06 6.19 -10.12
N GLY A 73 -10.75 7.02 -9.33
CA GLY A 73 -12.07 6.67 -8.78
C GLY A 73 -12.05 5.91 -7.45
N ALA A 74 -10.93 5.92 -6.72
CA ALA A 74 -10.82 5.32 -5.39
C ALA A 74 -10.08 6.26 -4.43
N ILE A 75 -10.21 6.06 -3.12
CA ILE A 75 -9.21 6.57 -2.18
C ILE A 75 -7.96 5.72 -2.38
N GLY A 76 -6.84 6.37 -2.60
CA GLY A 76 -5.58 5.72 -2.91
C GLY A 76 -5.21 5.79 -4.40
N PRO A 77 -4.12 5.11 -4.80
CA PRO A 77 -3.38 4.13 -4.01
C PRO A 77 -2.62 4.76 -2.83
N PHE A 78 -2.51 4.04 -1.72
CA PHE A 78 -1.58 4.36 -0.64
C PHE A 78 -0.94 3.08 -0.10
N GLY A 79 0.37 3.07 0.09
CA GLY A 79 1.13 1.86 0.33
C GLY A 79 2.63 2.08 0.23
N ILE A 80 3.34 1.06 -0.27
CA ILE A 80 4.80 1.00 -0.39
C ILE A 80 5.18 0.88 -1.87
N MET A 81 6.26 1.56 -2.26
CA MET A 81 7.00 1.28 -3.49
C MET A 81 8.28 0.52 -3.09
N ALA A 82 8.31 -0.77 -3.37
CA ALA A 82 9.43 -1.66 -3.07
C ALA A 82 10.30 -1.86 -4.32
N LEU A 83 11.56 -2.28 -4.11
CA LEU A 83 12.54 -2.50 -5.19
C LEU A 83 12.59 -1.34 -6.19
N ALA A 84 12.48 -0.12 -5.67
CA ALA A 84 12.35 1.07 -6.48
C ALA A 84 13.73 1.63 -6.86
N SER A 85 13.93 1.86 -8.15
CA SER A 85 15.03 2.66 -8.68
C SER A 85 14.99 4.10 -8.13
N GLU A 86 16.13 4.79 -8.12
CA GLU A 86 16.24 6.13 -7.56
C GLU A 86 15.32 7.15 -8.26
N ASN A 87 15.15 7.01 -9.58
CA ASN A 87 14.29 7.87 -10.39
C ASN A 87 12.85 7.37 -10.52
N LEU A 88 12.50 6.25 -9.87
CA LEU A 88 11.19 5.58 -9.97
C LEU A 88 10.82 5.16 -11.41
N GLU A 89 11.81 4.75 -12.19
CA GLU A 89 11.63 4.13 -13.51
C GLU A 89 11.19 2.66 -13.35
N GLU A 90 11.78 1.97 -12.39
CA GLU A 90 11.40 0.62 -11.94
C GLU A 90 10.96 0.67 -10.48
N TYR A 91 9.85 0.00 -10.15
CA TYR A 91 9.34 -0.22 -8.80
C TYR A 91 8.17 -1.23 -8.80
N THR A 92 8.00 -1.94 -7.69
CA THR A 92 6.79 -2.73 -7.41
C THR A 92 5.94 -2.01 -6.38
N SER A 93 4.66 -1.77 -6.68
CA SER A 93 3.76 -1.07 -5.76
C SER A 93 2.89 -2.07 -4.99
N VAL A 94 2.97 -2.06 -3.67
CA VAL A 94 2.07 -2.82 -2.79
C VAL A 94 1.22 -1.83 -2.02
N PHE A 95 -0.09 -1.78 -2.28
CA PHE A 95 -0.94 -0.70 -1.80
C PHE A 95 -2.37 -1.13 -1.50
N PHE A 96 -3.07 -0.27 -0.79
CA PHE A 96 -4.51 -0.33 -0.62
C PHE A 96 -5.23 0.68 -1.51
N ARG A 97 -6.45 0.32 -1.91
CA ARG A 97 -7.48 1.22 -2.39
C ARG A 97 -8.75 1.02 -1.58
N ILE A 98 -9.49 2.10 -1.38
CA ILE A 98 -10.81 2.05 -0.77
C ILE A 98 -11.82 2.57 -1.77
N LEU A 99 -12.82 1.73 -2.02
CA LEU A 99 -13.90 1.92 -2.97
C LEU A 99 -15.24 1.82 -2.23
N LYS A 100 -16.33 2.14 -2.93
CA LYS A 100 -17.68 1.81 -2.49
C LYS A 100 -18.32 0.75 -3.37
N ASP A 101 -19.05 -0.17 -2.77
CA ASP A 101 -19.95 -1.07 -3.51
C ASP A 101 -21.27 -0.36 -3.89
N HIS A 102 -22.15 -1.06 -4.59
CA HIS A 102 -23.47 -0.58 -4.98
C HIS A 102 -24.40 -0.24 -3.78
N ASN A 103 -24.10 -0.75 -2.59
CA ASN A 103 -24.81 -0.46 -1.35
C ASN A 103 -24.13 0.64 -0.54
N ASN A 104 -23.15 1.34 -1.11
CA ASN A 104 -22.37 2.40 -0.46
C ASN A 104 -21.54 1.91 0.75
N ASN A 105 -21.26 0.60 0.81
CA ASN A 105 -20.34 0.01 1.79
C ASN A 105 -18.90 0.16 1.31
N HIS A 106 -17.98 0.35 2.25
CA HIS A 106 -16.55 0.40 1.94
C HIS A 106 -16.04 -0.97 1.51
N VAL A 107 -15.29 -1.00 0.41
CA VAL A 107 -14.56 -2.17 -0.09
C VAL A 107 -13.08 -1.82 -0.09
N VAL A 108 -12.28 -2.62 0.61
CA VAL A 108 -10.82 -2.45 0.64
C VAL A 108 -10.19 -3.44 -0.33
N LEU A 109 -9.44 -2.92 -1.28
CA LEU A 109 -8.65 -3.72 -2.22
C LEU A 109 -7.18 -3.59 -1.83
N MET A 110 -6.50 -4.73 -1.65
CA MET A 110 -5.04 -4.79 -1.56
C MET A 110 -4.49 -5.22 -2.92
N CYS A 111 -3.49 -4.52 -3.42
CA CYS A 111 -2.89 -4.76 -4.73
C CYS A 111 -1.39 -4.90 -4.64
N SER A 112 -0.83 -5.73 -5.51
CA SER A 112 0.58 -5.78 -5.88
C SER A 112 0.67 -5.50 -7.38
N ASP A 113 0.98 -4.26 -7.73
CA ASP A 113 1.15 -3.80 -9.11
C ASP A 113 2.62 -3.92 -9.52
N GLN A 114 2.88 -4.81 -10.47
CA GLN A 114 4.19 -5.11 -11.02
C GLN A 114 4.38 -4.53 -12.42
N SER A 115 3.42 -3.77 -12.94
CA SER A 115 3.45 -3.22 -14.31
C SER A 115 4.65 -2.33 -14.60
N SER A 116 5.26 -1.76 -13.56
CA SER A 116 6.48 -0.94 -13.62
C SER A 116 7.66 -1.58 -12.90
N SER A 117 7.62 -2.89 -12.63
CA SER A 117 8.67 -3.58 -11.85
C SER A 117 9.98 -3.77 -12.60
N SER A 118 9.94 -3.75 -13.94
CA SER A 118 11.10 -3.97 -14.81
C SER A 118 10.99 -3.20 -16.12
N LEU A 119 12.13 -2.70 -16.62
CA LEU A 119 12.27 -2.20 -17.98
C LEU A 119 12.30 -3.36 -19.01
N ASP A 120 12.73 -4.54 -18.60
CA ASP A 120 12.69 -5.76 -19.42
C ASP A 120 11.25 -6.24 -19.60
N LYS A 121 10.76 -6.16 -20.84
CA LYS A 121 9.38 -6.54 -21.22
C LYS A 121 9.16 -8.04 -21.38
N SER A 122 10.21 -8.86 -21.28
CA SER A 122 10.07 -10.31 -21.29
C SER A 122 9.65 -10.88 -19.93
N ASN A 123 9.78 -10.10 -18.85
CA ASN A 123 9.34 -10.50 -17.51
C ASN A 123 7.81 -10.56 -17.43
N ASP A 124 7.30 -11.52 -16.64
CA ASP A 124 5.92 -11.50 -16.20
C ASP A 124 5.74 -10.34 -15.20
N MET A 125 4.86 -9.40 -15.56
CA MET A 125 4.55 -8.20 -14.78
C MET A 125 3.06 -8.19 -14.40
N ALA A 126 2.49 -9.38 -14.16
CA ALA A 126 1.11 -9.54 -13.75
C ALA A 126 0.82 -8.77 -12.45
N ASN A 127 -0.36 -8.16 -12.41
CA ASN A 127 -0.86 -7.48 -11.23
C ASN A 127 -1.73 -8.43 -10.43
N TYR A 128 -1.50 -8.46 -9.12
CA TYR A 128 -2.26 -9.28 -8.19
C TYR A 128 -3.07 -8.40 -7.26
N GLY A 129 -4.22 -8.90 -6.81
CA GLY A 129 -5.02 -8.19 -5.84
C GLY A 129 -6.04 -9.07 -5.16
N VAL A 130 -6.50 -8.61 -4.00
CA VAL A 130 -7.45 -9.30 -3.14
C VAL A 130 -8.34 -8.29 -2.43
N ILE A 131 -9.62 -8.63 -2.30
CA ILE A 131 -10.56 -7.86 -1.47
C ILE A 131 -10.34 -8.27 -0.02
N LEU A 132 -10.23 -7.28 0.86
CA LEU A 132 -10.12 -7.50 2.30
C LEU A 132 -11.47 -7.25 2.96
N ASP A 133 -11.87 -8.19 3.82
CA ASP A 133 -13.03 -8.04 4.70
C ASP A 133 -12.64 -7.21 5.94
N ILE A 134 -12.42 -5.92 5.73
CA ILE A 134 -12.01 -4.95 6.75
C ILE A 134 -12.81 -3.66 6.56
N ASP A 135 -13.34 -3.12 7.66
CA ASP A 135 -13.96 -1.79 7.67
C ASP A 135 -12.90 -0.70 7.92
N PRO A 136 -12.50 0.08 6.90
CA PRO A 136 -11.44 1.07 7.02
C PRO A 136 -11.81 2.27 7.90
N THR A 137 -13.08 2.38 8.33
CA THR A 137 -13.55 3.42 9.25
C THR A 137 -13.42 3.03 10.73
N LYS A 138 -13.32 1.73 11.01
CA LYS A 138 -13.22 1.18 12.37
C LYS A 138 -11.81 0.72 12.73
N GLU A 139 -11.05 0.25 11.73
CA GLU A 139 -9.76 -0.39 11.95
C GLU A 139 -8.64 0.22 11.10
N LYS A 140 -7.40 -0.02 11.52
CA LYS A 140 -6.21 0.40 10.75
C LYS A 140 -5.91 -0.64 9.68
N LEU A 141 -5.55 -0.16 8.49
CA LEU A 141 -5.07 -1.02 7.41
C LEU A 141 -3.58 -1.26 7.62
N SER A 142 -3.20 -2.48 8.00
CA SER A 142 -1.79 -2.85 8.22
C SER A 142 -1.27 -3.67 7.05
N LEU A 143 -0.04 -3.39 6.64
CA LEU A 143 0.65 -4.03 5.55
C LEU A 143 2.05 -4.41 6.00
N ARG A 144 2.38 -5.70 5.86
CA ARG A 144 3.75 -6.19 6.02
C ARG A 144 4.28 -6.67 4.69
N THR A 145 5.47 -6.21 4.32
CA THR A 145 6.15 -6.56 3.07
C THR A 145 7.57 -7.02 3.39
N LEU A 146 7.87 -8.26 3.03
CA LEU A 146 9.22 -8.79 3.04
C LEU A 146 9.84 -8.55 1.66
N VAL A 147 10.96 -7.84 1.63
CA VAL A 147 11.79 -7.65 0.44
C VAL A 147 13.07 -8.46 0.65
N SER A 148 13.41 -9.32 -0.30
CA SER A 148 14.53 -10.27 -0.23
C SER A 148 15.18 -10.47 -1.58
#